data_AF-X1GWK7-F1
#
_entry.id   AF-X1GWK7-F1
#
_cell.length_a   1.000
_cell.length_b   1.000
_cell.length_c   1.000
_cell.angle_alpha   90.00
_cell.angle_beta   90.00
_cell.angle_gamma   90.00
#
_symmetry.space_group_name_H-M   'P 1'
#
loop_
_entity.id
_entity.type
_entity.pdbx_description
1 polymer ?
#
loop_
_entity_poly.entity_id
_entity_poly.type
_entity_poly.pdbx_seq_one_letter_code
_entity_poly.pdbx_strand_id
1 'polypeptide(L)'
;MALIKYGGGIIQMSGSVAGSTHARNRFGNYMRARTKPVNPNSARQVTARAVIGFLTARWHENLTDEQRNLWRVYADAVAMK
;
A
#
# COMPACT_ATOMS: atom_id res chain seq x y z
N MET A 1 -12.99 9.10 -4.91
CA MET A 1 -14.43 9.29 -5.14
C MET A 1 -15.14 7.99 -4.79
N ALA A 2 -16.34 8.02 -4.20
CA ALA A 2 -17.15 6.80 -4.06
C ALA A 2 -17.91 6.54 -5.37
N LEU A 3 -18.01 5.27 -5.76
CA LEU A 3 -18.80 4.79 -6.89
C LEU A 3 -20.18 4.41 -6.39
N ILE A 4 -21.23 4.82 -7.11
CA ILE A 4 -22.62 4.62 -6.70
C ILE A 4 -23.34 3.85 -7.80
N LYS A 5 -23.99 2.74 -7.41
CA LYS A 5 -24.88 1.94 -8.26
C LYS A 5 -26.33 2.27 -7.91
N TYR A 6 -27.06 2.71 -8.93
CA TYR A 6 -28.45 3.15 -8.81
C TYR A 6 -29.44 2.09 -9.38
N GLY A 7 -30.70 2.18 -8.93
CA GLY A 7 -31.88 1.50 -9.48
C GLY A 7 -33.13 2.30 -9.05
N GLY A 8 -34.09 1.69 -8.34
CA GLY A 8 -35.18 2.43 -7.69
C GLY A 8 -34.73 3.36 -6.53
N GLY A 9 -33.44 3.36 -6.23
CA GLY A 9 -32.74 4.13 -5.22
C GLY A 9 -31.24 3.80 -5.27
N ILE A 10 -30.50 4.09 -4.21
CA ILE A 10 -29.09 3.65 -4.09
C ILE A 10 -29.08 2.17 -3.72
N ILE A 11 -28.56 1.33 -4.61
CA ILE A 11 -28.47 -0.13 -4.40
C ILE A 11 -27.14 -0.50 -3.77
N GLN A 12 -26.06 0.18 -4.17
CA GLN A 12 -24.72 -0.12 -3.67
C GLN A 12 -23.79 1.08 -3.82
N MET A 13 -22.85 1.20 -2.89
CA MET A 13 -21.77 2.19 -2.94
C MET A 13 -20.44 1.50 -2.66
N SER A 14 -19.37 1.92 -3.35
CA SER A 14 -18.00 1.44 -3.13
C SER A 14 -17.03 2.61 -3.01
N GLY A 15 -16.12 2.53 -2.07
CA GLY A 15 -15.11 3.57 -1.85
C GLY A 15 -15.55 4.59 -0.81
N SER A 16 -14.94 5.78 -0.81
CA SER A 16 -15.11 6.71 0.29
C SER A 16 -15.56 8.10 -0.16
N VAL A 17 -16.55 8.66 0.55
CA VAL A 17 -17.14 10.00 0.34
C VAL A 17 -17.50 10.62 1.68
N ALA A 18 -17.30 11.95 1.83
CA ALA A 18 -17.68 12.71 3.02
C ALA A 18 -17.31 12.07 4.37
N GLY A 19 -16.10 11.49 4.48
CA GLY A 19 -15.65 10.85 5.73
C GLY A 19 -16.24 9.47 6.01
N SER A 20 -17.02 8.88 5.11
CA SER A 20 -17.51 7.50 5.19
C SER A 20 -16.86 6.61 4.14
N THR A 21 -16.64 5.35 4.48
CA THR A 21 -16.17 4.29 3.57
C THR A 21 -17.27 3.25 3.43
N HIS A 22 -17.73 3.05 2.19
CA HIS A 22 -18.75 2.07 1.81
C HIS A 22 -18.07 0.84 1.22
N ALA A 23 -18.47 -0.33 1.71
CA ALA A 23 -17.92 -1.62 1.30
C ALA A 23 -18.98 -2.71 1.38
N ARG A 24 -18.62 -3.92 0.93
CA ARG A 24 -19.50 -5.10 0.94
C ARG A 24 -18.78 -6.29 1.55
N ASN A 25 -19.48 -7.05 2.36
CA ASN A 25 -19.03 -8.35 2.88
C ASN A 25 -20.09 -9.45 2.57
N ARG A 26 -19.92 -10.64 3.13
CA ARG A 26 -20.84 -11.77 2.93
C ARG A 26 -22.29 -11.46 3.36
N PHE A 27 -22.48 -10.53 4.29
CA PHE A 27 -23.77 -10.13 4.84
C PHE A 27 -24.38 -8.89 4.17
N GLY A 28 -23.71 -8.32 3.14
CA GLY A 28 -24.23 -7.21 2.35
C GLY A 28 -23.39 -5.94 2.45
N ASN A 29 -24.02 -4.80 2.12
CA ASN A 29 -23.38 -3.50 2.13
C ASN A 29 -23.26 -2.97 3.56
N TYR A 30 -22.12 -2.37 3.88
CA TYR A 30 -21.91 -1.70 5.16
C TYR A 30 -21.16 -0.38 4.96
N MET A 31 -21.32 0.50 5.94
CA MET A 31 -20.65 1.79 6.00
C MET A 31 -19.84 1.87 7.29
N ARG A 32 -18.64 2.42 7.21
CA ARG A 32 -17.80 2.74 8.37
C ARG A 32 -17.26 4.16 8.25
N ALA A 33 -16.93 4.77 9.38
CA ALA A 33 -16.18 6.02 9.37
C ALA A 33 -14.82 5.80 8.68
N ARG A 34 -14.43 6.73 7.82
CA ARG A 34 -13.12 6.75 7.20
C ARG A 34 -12.09 7.06 8.29
N THR A 35 -11.31 6.06 8.66
CA THR A 35 -10.15 6.27 9.50
C THR A 35 -9.04 6.91 8.65
N LYS A 36 -8.55 8.08 9.05
CA LYS A 36 -7.25 8.58 8.62
C LYS A 36 -6.23 8.13 9.68
N PRO A 37 -5.35 7.16 9.38
CA PRO A 37 -4.34 6.76 10.35
C PRO A 37 -3.47 7.96 10.72
N VAL A 38 -3.19 8.13 12.00
CA VAL A 38 -2.13 9.03 12.45
C VAL A 38 -0.81 8.44 11.96
N ASN A 39 0.11 9.27 11.46
CA ASN A 39 1.49 8.87 11.19
C ASN A 39 2.32 9.24 12.43
N PRO A 40 2.49 8.34 13.41
CA PRO A 40 2.97 8.68 14.76
C PRO A 40 4.45 9.10 14.84
N ASN A 41 5.17 9.20 13.72
CA ASN A 41 6.61 9.43 13.64
C ASN A 41 7.43 8.68 14.70
N SER A 42 7.07 7.41 14.93
CA SER A 42 7.73 6.59 15.96
C SER A 42 9.22 6.38 15.63
N ALA A 43 10.05 6.14 16.65
CA ALA A 43 11.47 5.83 16.47
C ALA A 43 11.69 4.72 15.43
N ARG A 44 10.89 3.64 15.48
CA ARG A 44 10.93 2.54 14.50
C ARG A 44 10.69 3.01 13.06
N GLN A 45 9.75 3.93 12.83
CA GLN A 45 9.48 4.47 11.50
C GLN A 45 10.64 5.33 10.99
N VAL A 46 11.25 6.13 11.85
CA VAL A 46 12.44 6.93 11.50
C VAL A 46 13.59 6.00 11.13
N THR A 47 13.87 4.99 11.95
CA THR A 47 14.90 3.98 11.66
C THR A 47 14.64 3.27 10.33
N ALA A 48 13.41 2.82 10.08
CA ALA A 48 13.07 2.16 8.82
C ALA A 48 13.30 3.06 7.61
N ARG A 49 12.91 4.34 7.69
CA ARG A 49 13.16 5.33 6.61
C ARG A 49 14.66 5.54 6.39
N ALA A 50 15.44 5.64 7.47
CA ALA A 50 16.90 5.79 7.38
C ALA A 50 17.56 4.56 6.74
N VAL A 51 17.14 3.35 7.12
CA VAL A 51 17.66 2.09 6.55
C VAL A 51 17.36 2.02 5.05
N ILE A 52 16.13 2.32 4.63
CA ILE A 52 15.79 2.31 3.21
C ILE A 52 16.59 3.37 2.45
N GLY A 53 16.70 4.59 2.98
CA GLY A 53 17.52 5.64 2.36
C GLY A 53 18.98 5.21 2.17
N PHE A 54 19.58 4.62 3.21
CA PHE A 54 20.93 4.08 3.16
C PHE A 54 21.09 2.97 2.12
N LEU A 55 20.16 2.01 2.08
CA LEU A 55 20.22 0.89 1.13
C LEU A 55 20.05 1.36 -0.32
N THR A 56 19.17 2.33 -0.57
CA THR A 56 19.00 2.94 -1.88
C THR A 56 20.27 3.62 -2.35
N ALA A 57 20.90 4.45 -1.50
CA ALA A 57 22.17 5.09 -1.83
C ALA A 57 23.25 4.05 -2.17
N ARG A 58 23.40 3.03 -1.31
CA ARG A 58 24.36 1.94 -1.54
C ARG A 58 24.09 1.17 -2.83
N TRP A 59 22.83 0.93 -3.17
CA TRP A 59 22.43 0.26 -4.41
C TRP A 59 22.87 1.02 -5.68
N HIS A 60 22.75 2.35 -5.64
CA HIS A 60 23.08 3.20 -6.78
C HIS A 60 24.58 3.54 -6.86
N GLU A 61 25.19 3.87 -5.73
CA GLU A 61 26.54 4.45 -5.67
C GLU A 61 27.64 3.40 -5.56
N ASN A 62 27.38 2.29 -4.85
CA ASN A 62 28.44 1.38 -4.45
C ASN A 62 28.42 0.04 -5.20
N LEU A 63 27.24 -0.39 -5.68
CA LEU A 63 27.17 -1.64 -6.44
C LEU A 63 27.59 -1.41 -7.90
N THR A 64 28.38 -2.33 -8.43
CA THR A 64 28.67 -2.38 -9.87
C THR A 64 27.48 -2.95 -10.64
N ASP A 65 27.48 -2.77 -11.96
CA ASP A 65 26.44 -3.35 -12.83
C ASP A 65 26.40 -4.89 -12.72
N GLU A 66 27.57 -5.53 -12.65
CA GLU A 66 27.67 -6.98 -12.48
C GLU A 66 27.03 -7.44 -11.17
N GLN A 67 27.30 -6.75 -10.06
CA GLN A 67 26.70 -7.08 -8.77
C GLN A 67 25.17 -6.90 -8.78
N ARG A 68 24.65 -5.85 -9.43
CA ARG A 68 23.20 -5.67 -9.60
C ARG A 68 22.58 -6.77 -10.49
N ASN A 69 23.32 -7.26 -11.49
CA ASN A 69 22.86 -8.35 -12.33
C ASN A 69 22.74 -9.67 -11.54
N LEU A 70 23.69 -9.95 -10.63
CA LEU A 70 23.59 -11.11 -9.73
C LEU A 70 22.35 -11.06 -8.83
N TRP A 71 21.98 -9.88 -8.31
CA TRP A 71 20.73 -9.71 -7.56
C TRP A 71 19.49 -10.00 -8.40
N ARG A 72 19.51 -9.68 -9.70
CA ARG A 72 18.42 -9.99 -10.63
C ARG A 72 18.29 -11.50 -10.86
N VAL A 73 19.41 -12.17 -11.14
CA VAL A 73 19.45 -13.63 -11.29
C VAL A 73 18.90 -14.32 -10.04
N TYR A 74 19.30 -13.86 -8.85
CA TYR A 74 18.75 -14.35 -7.59
C TYR A 74 17.23 -14.11 -7.49
N ALA A 75 16.75 -12.91 -7.81
CA ALA A 75 15.32 -12.59 -7.74
C ALA A 75 14.48 -13.47 -8.69
N ASP A 76 14.99 -13.76 -9.90
CA ASP A 76 14.32 -14.62 -10.87
C ASP A 76 14.29 -16.09 -10.42
N ALA A 77 15.33 -16.54 -9.68
CA ALA A 77 15.41 -17.90 -9.16
C ALA A 77 14.50 -18.13 -7.93
N VAL A 78 14.08 -17.07 -7.24
CA VAL A 78 13.26 -17.17 -6.02
C VAL A 78 11.78 -16.99 -6.37
N ALA A 79 11.00 -18.07 -6.23
CA ALA A 79 9.54 -17.99 -6.33
C ALA A 79 8.99 -17.14 -5.16
N MET A 80 8.34 -16.02 -5.48
CA MET A 80 7.56 -15.28 -4.49
C MET A 80 6.38 -16.13 -4.04
N LYS A 81 6.29 -16.36 -2.73
CA LYS A 81 5.16 -17.05 -2.08
C LYS A 81 4.03 -16.08 -1.77
#